data_AF-E2A5R9-F1
#
_entry.id   AF-E2A5R9-F1
#
_cell.length_a   1.000
_cell.length_b   1.000
_cell.length_c   1.000
_cell.angle_alpha   90.00
_cell.angle_beta   90.00
_cell.angle_gamma   90.00
#
_symmetry.space_group_name_H-M   'P 1'
#
loop_
_entity.id
_entity.type
_entity.pdbx_description
1 polymer ?
#
loop_
_entity_poly.entity_id
_entity_poly.type
_entity_poly.pdbx_seq_one_letter_code
_entity_poly.pdbx_strand_id
1 'polypeptide(L)'
;LPTFSAPYEEWPSFLSVIGENASVSDIERFYYLRSCVKGAAEKLIKSLTVTGDNYHRAWSILCKHFENKRELIHSNFAAFTSVP
;
A
#
# COMPACT_ATOMS: atom_id res chain seq x y z
N LEU A 1 5.07 -13.16 -11.45
CA LEU A 1 5.16 -12.16 -10.36
C LEU A 1 3.86 -12.21 -9.56
N PRO A 2 3.90 -12.17 -8.21
CA PRO A 2 2.68 -12.13 -7.41
C PRO A 2 1.94 -10.82 -7.68
N THR A 3 0.68 -10.93 -8.10
CA THR A 3 -0.18 -9.79 -8.44
C THR A 3 -0.95 -9.41 -7.18
N PHE A 4 -0.69 -8.22 -6.64
CA PHE A 4 -1.44 -7.71 -5.49
C PHE A 4 -2.78 -7.15 -5.99
N SER A 5 -3.85 -7.94 -5.87
CA SER A 5 -5.21 -7.56 -6.29
C SER A 5 -5.98 -6.76 -5.24
N ALA A 6 -5.28 -6.17 -4.26
CA ALA A 6 -5.85 -5.23 -3.29
C ALA A 6 -6.96 -5.74 -2.35
N PRO A 7 -6.93 -6.97 -1.80
CA PRO A 7 -7.59 -7.19 -0.52
C PRO A 7 -6.83 -6.39 0.55
N TYR A 8 -7.53 -5.53 1.28
CA TYR A 8 -6.97 -4.74 2.39
C TYR A 8 -6.25 -5.60 3.45
N GLU A 9 -6.66 -6.86 3.58
CA GLU A 9 -6.09 -7.88 4.48
C GLU A 9 -4.65 -8.26 4.11
N GLU A 10 -4.26 -8.14 2.84
CA GLU A 10 -2.92 -8.50 2.37
C GLU A 10 -1.92 -7.32 2.48
N TRP A 11 -2.39 -6.12 2.82
CA TRP A 11 -1.54 -4.92 2.92
C TRP A 11 -0.35 -5.09 3.87
N PRO A 12 -0.50 -5.64 5.10
CA PRO A 12 0.64 -5.86 6.00
C PRO A 12 1.67 -6.86 5.43
N SER A 13 1.21 -7.95 4.81
CA SER A 13 2.08 -8.93 4.17
C SER A 13 2.83 -8.32 2.98
N PHE A 14 2.16 -7.46 2.20
CA PHE A 14 2.76 -6.71 1.11
C PHE A 14 3.84 -5.73 1.57
N LEU A 15 3.61 -5.03 2.70
CA LEU A 15 4.60 -4.15 3.32
C LEU A 15 5.87 -4.91 3.71
N SER A 16 5.74 -6.10 4.29
CA SER A 16 6.88 -6.93 4.71
C SER A 16 7.75 -7.34 3.50
N VAL A 17 7.12 -7.78 2.41
CA VAL A 17 7.84 -8.28 1.22
C VAL A 17 8.61 -7.17 0.49
N ILE A 18 8.04 -5.98 0.40
CA ILE A 18 8.71 -4.84 -0.27
C ILE A 18 9.73 -4.17 0.63
N GLY A 19 9.48 -4.11 1.95
CA GLY A 19 10.34 -3.45 2.92
C GLY A 19 11.66 -4.18 3.19
N GLU A 20 11.71 -5.51 3.07
CA GLU A 20 12.88 -6.30 3.47
C GLU A 20 14.01 -6.35 2.42
N ASN A 21 13.74 -6.01 1.15
CA ASN A 21 14.77 -6.07 0.10
C ASN A 21 15.61 -4.79 0.03
N ALA A 22 16.59 -4.68 0.92
CA ALA A 22 17.55 -3.56 1.00
C ALA A 22 18.45 -3.40 -0.25
N SER A 23 18.59 -4.45 -1.07
CA SER A 23 19.45 -4.50 -2.25
C SER A 23 18.87 -3.85 -3.52
N VAL A 24 17.59 -3.46 -3.50
CA VAL A 24 16.87 -2.93 -4.66
C VAL A 24 16.88 -1.40 -4.62
N SER A 25 17.20 -0.74 -5.74
CA SER A 25 17.17 0.73 -5.82
C SER A 25 15.75 1.27 -5.68
N ASP A 26 15.60 2.51 -5.22
CA ASP A 26 14.27 3.13 -5.06
C ASP A 26 13.49 3.21 -6.38
N ILE A 27 14.19 3.36 -7.51
CA ILE A 27 13.58 3.33 -8.85
C ILE A 27 12.99 1.95 -9.14
N GLU A 28 13.77 0.88 -8.93
CA GLU A 28 13.32 -0.51 -9.12
C GLU A 28 12.18 -0.86 -8.17
N ARG A 29 12.26 -0.43 -6.90
CA ARG A 29 11.17 -0.58 -5.93
C ARG A 29 9.90 0.10 -6.41
N PHE A 30 10.00 1.28 -7.03
CA PHE A 30 8.83 1.96 -7.56
C PHE A 30 8.27 1.26 -8.81
N TYR A 31 9.12 0.78 -9.72
CA TYR A 31 8.64 -0.07 -10.83
C TYR A 31 7.88 -1.29 -10.31
N TYR A 32 8.43 -1.98 -9.31
CA TYR A 32 7.81 -3.13 -8.68
C TYR A 32 6.48 -2.75 -8.02
N LEU A 33 6.48 -1.71 -7.17
CA LEU A 33 5.30 -1.18 -6.49
C LEU A 33 4.18 -0.89 -7.49
N ARG A 34 4.47 -0.18 -8.58
CA ARG A 34 3.50 0.18 -9.62
C ARG A 34 2.99 -1.05 -10.39
N SER A 35 3.81 -2.07 -10.55
CA SER A 35 3.39 -3.33 -11.18
C SER A 35 2.44 -4.14 -10.29
N CYS A 36 2.66 -4.08 -8.97
CA CYS A 36 1.88 -4.80 -7.98
C CYS A 36 0.55 -4.13 -7.67
N VAL A 37 0.49 -2.80 -7.58
CA VAL A 37 -0.77 -2.11 -7.27
C VAL A 37 -1.71 -2.04 -8.48
N LYS A 38 -3.01 -2.24 -8.25
CA LYS A 38 -4.08 -2.15 -9.26
C LYS A 38 -5.27 -1.35 -8.75
N GLY A 39 -6.11 -0.91 -9.68
CA GLY A 39 -7.41 -0.31 -9.37
C GLY A 39 -7.29 1.00 -8.58
N ALA A 40 -7.85 1.04 -7.36
CA ALA A 40 -7.84 2.26 -6.54
C ALA A 40 -6.42 2.66 -6.09
N ALA A 41 -5.56 1.70 -5.76
CA ALA A 41 -4.18 1.95 -5.34
C ALA A 41 -3.35 2.54 -6.48
N GLU A 42 -3.47 1.97 -7.68
CA GLU A 42 -2.80 2.47 -8.88
C GLU A 42 -3.20 3.92 -9.19
N LYS A 43 -4.49 4.25 -9.07
CA LYS A 43 -5.00 5.61 -9.30
C LYS A 43 -4.37 6.66 -8.37
N LEU A 44 -4.02 6.30 -7.14
CA LEU A 44 -3.42 7.22 -6.16
C LEU A 44 -2.01 7.66 -6.56
N ILE A 45 -1.24 6.77 -7.19
CA ILE A 45 0.16 7.01 -7.53
C ILE A 45 0.38 7.24 -9.03
N LYS A 46 -0.67 7.16 -9.86
CA LYS A 46 -0.56 7.23 -11.34
C LYS A 46 0.09 8.52 -11.83
N SER A 47 -0.09 9.63 -11.09
CA SER A 47 0.45 10.95 -11.45
C SER A 47 1.93 11.11 -11.12
N LEU A 48 2.52 10.17 -10.38
CA LEU A 48 3.91 10.22 -10.01
C LEU A 48 4.77 9.54 -11.08
N THR A 49 5.76 10.27 -11.59
CA THR A 49 6.76 9.73 -12.50
C THR A 49 7.66 8.76 -11.75
N VAL A 50 7.97 7.62 -12.37
CA VAL A 50 8.82 6.57 -11.77
C VAL A 50 10.26 7.10 -11.62
N THR A 51 10.59 7.52 -10.41
CA THR A 51 11.89 8.06 -9.99
C THR A 51 12.15 7.64 -8.55
N GLY A 52 13.41 7.60 -8.11
CA GLY A 52 13.75 7.20 -6.74
C GLY A 52 13.11 8.12 -5.70
N ASP A 53 13.14 9.43 -5.93
CA ASP A 53 12.53 10.42 -5.03
C ASP A 53 11.01 10.23 -4.88
N ASN A 54 10.32 9.86 -5.97
CA ASN A 54 8.89 9.63 -5.94
C ASN A 54 8.50 8.27 -5.35
N TYR A 55 9.43 7.32 -5.18
CA TYR A 55 9.15 6.05 -4.52
C TYR A 55 8.62 6.28 -3.10
N HIS A 56 9.38 7.03 -2.30
CA HIS A 56 9.01 7.34 -0.91
C HIS A 56 7.66 8.05 -0.82
N ARG A 57 7.39 8.95 -1.77
CA ARG A 57 6.11 9.66 -1.86
C ARG A 57 4.96 8.72 -2.22
N ALA A 58 5.14 7.86 -3.22
CA ALA A 58 4.15 6.87 -3.61
C ALA A 58 3.86 5.90 -2.47
N TRP A 59 4.90 5.42 -1.79
CA TRP A 59 4.82 4.54 -0.63
C TRP A 59 4.00 5.17 0.51
N SER A 60 4.32 6.40 0.90
CA SER A 60 3.61 7.13 1.95
C SER A 60 2.13 7.35 1.64
N ILE A 61 1.80 7.70 0.38
CA ILE A 61 0.40 7.87 -0.06
C ILE A 61 -0.39 6.57 0.12
N LEU A 62 0.21 5.43 -0.26
CA LEU A 62 -0.44 4.14 -0.13
C LEU A 62 -0.61 3.76 1.34
N CYS A 63 0.44 3.82 2.17
CA CYS A 63 0.33 3.53 3.61
C CYS A 63 -0.78 4.35 4.26
N LYS A 64 -0.79 5.67 4.06
CA LYS A 64 -1.79 6.56 4.65
C LYS A 64 -3.22 6.20 4.22
N HIS A 65 -3.43 5.83 2.96
CA HIS A 65 -4.76 5.49 2.45
C HIS A 65 -5.26 4.14 3.00
N PHE A 66 -4.39 3.13 3.04
CA PHE A 66 -4.76 1.78 3.46
C PHE A 66 -4.82 1.63 4.98
N GLU A 67 -3.93 2.29 5.73
CA GLU A 67 -3.97 2.33 7.20
C GLU A 67 -5.21 3.07 7.69
N ASN A 68 -5.52 4.26 7.15
CA ASN A 68 -6.71 5.02 7.56
C ASN A 68 -8.00 4.22 7.30
N LYS A 69 -8.10 3.54 6.16
CA LYS A 69 -9.24 2.65 5.89
C LYS A 69 -9.32 1.48 6.86
N ARG A 70 -8.19 0.88 7.23
CA ARG A 70 -8.15 -0.19 8.24
C ARG A 70 -8.64 0.34 9.58
N GLU A 71 -8.11 1.46 10.06
CA GLU A 71 -8.53 2.08 11.32
C GLU A 71 -10.04 2.43 11.31
N LEU A 72 -10.57 2.94 10.20
CA LEU A 72 -12.01 3.17 10.05
C LEU A 72 -12.83 1.88 10.18
N ILE A 73 -12.42 0.79 9.53
CA ILE A 73 -13.11 -0.50 9.63
C ILE A 73 -13.04 -1.05 11.06
N HIS A 74 -11.87 -0.99 11.70
CA HIS A 74 -11.69 -1.44 13.09
C HIS A 74 -12.53 -0.62 14.07
N SER A 75 -12.54 0.72 13.93
CA SER A 75 -13.34 1.60 14.79
C SER A 75 -14.84 1.35 14.61
N ASN A 76 -15.30 1.12 13.39
CA ASN A 76 -16.68 0.78 13.09
C ASN A 76 -17.05 -0.60 13.68
N PHE A 77 -16.19 -1.61 13.52
CA PHE A 77 -16.43 -2.93 14.10
C PHE A 77 -16.46 -2.90 15.64
N ALA A 78 -15.54 -2.17 16.28
CA ALA A 78 -15.54 -1.97 17.72
C ALA A 78 -16.82 -1.28 18.22
N ALA A 79 -17.36 -0.31 17.46
CA ALA A 79 -18.64 0.31 17.78
C ALA A 79 -19.80 -0.70 17.70
N PHE A 80 -19.80 -1.58 16.69
CA PHE A 80 -20.83 -2.63 16.54
C PHE A 80 -20.71 -3.75 17.58
N THR A 81 -19.51 -4.12 18.03
CA THR A 81 -19.32 -5.17 19.05
C THR A 81 -19.37 -4.67 20.49
N SER A 82 -19.44 -3.35 20.70
CA SER A 82 -19.63 -2.75 22.03
C SER A 82 -21.09 -2.65 22.50
N VAL A 83 -22.03 -3.28 21.78
CA VAL A 83 -23.41 -3.40 22.26
C VAL A 83 -23.47 -4.52 23.30
N PRO A 84 -23.86 -4.24 24.57
CA PRO A 84 -23.99 -5.24 25.62
C PRO A 84 -25.15 -6.22 25.39
#